data_AF-A0A0Q5NFZ8-F1
#
_entry.id   AF-A0A0Q5NFZ8-F1
#
_cell.length_a   1.000
_cell.length_b   1.000
_cell.length_c   1.000
_cell.angle_alpha   90.00
_cell.angle_beta   90.00
_cell.angle_gamma   90.00
#
_symmetry.space_group_name_H-M   'P 1'
#
loop_
_entity.id
_entity.type
_entity.pdbx_description
1 polymer ?
#
loop_
_entity_poly.entity_id
_entity_poly.type
_entity_poly.pdbx_seq_one_letter_code
_entity_poly.pdbx_strand_id
1 'polypeptide(L)'
;MNYYKDNVSTNVVTSNCNYVVTVKDWPAFLNEYNNFSNTTLAAYNAAYLQLGGGGNVAPGVSFLLKFGAFLNLYKADPSSDEYMPLKLNQNNA
;
A
#
# COMPACT_ATOMS: atom_id res chain seq x y z
N MET A 1 -23.24 6.16 9.82
CA MET A 1 -21.92 6.76 9.58
C MET A 1 -20.98 6.19 10.63
N ASN A 2 -19.97 5.42 10.22
CA ASN A 2 -19.15 4.63 11.16
C ASN A 2 -17.76 5.27 11.16
N TYR A 3 -17.59 6.29 11.99
CA TYR A 3 -16.39 7.17 12.01
C TYR A 3 -15.07 6.38 11.99
N TYR A 4 -15.02 5.25 12.70
CA TYR A 4 -13.86 4.37 12.75
C TYR A 4 -13.60 3.58 11.48
N LYS A 5 -14.57 3.38 10.58
CA LYS A 5 -14.35 2.77 9.25
C LYS A 5 -13.87 3.80 8.23
N ASP A 6 -14.33 5.04 8.37
CA ASP A 6 -14.08 6.11 7.40
C ASP A 6 -12.75 6.85 7.67
N ASN A 7 -12.11 6.61 8.82
CA ASN A 7 -10.87 7.27 9.25
C ASN A 7 -9.81 6.29 9.80
N VAL A 8 -9.81 5.02 9.37
CA VAL A 8 -8.71 4.12 9.75
C VAL A 8 -7.42 4.62 9.12
N SER A 9 -6.55 5.18 9.95
CA SER A 9 -5.16 5.40 9.61
C SER A 9 -4.26 4.44 10.39
N THR A 10 -3.28 3.88 9.70
CA THR A 10 -2.21 3.10 10.34
C THR A 10 -0.88 3.68 9.92
N ASN A 11 -0.04 3.89 10.93
CA ASN A 11 1.31 4.39 10.75
C ASN A 11 2.27 3.21 10.84
N VAL A 12 3.10 3.04 9.81
CA VAL A 12 4.19 2.06 9.80
C VAL A 12 5.49 2.81 9.72
N VAL A 13 6.26 2.77 10.81
CA VAL A 13 7.59 3.38 10.93
C VAL A 13 8.63 2.33 10.62
N THR A 14 9.47 2.58 9.62
CA THR A 14 10.60 1.71 9.26
C THR A 14 11.91 2.49 9.42
N SER A 15 13.04 1.79 9.44
CA SER A 15 14.36 2.45 9.53
C SER A 15 14.63 3.44 8.39
N ASN A 16 13.93 3.29 7.26
CA ASN A 16 14.24 3.99 6.00
C ASN A 16 13.13 4.96 5.56
N CYS A 17 11.94 4.90 6.16
CA CYS A 17 10.82 5.80 5.86
C CYS A 17 9.61 5.51 6.77
N ASN A 18 8.70 6.47 6.82
CA ASN A 18 7.43 6.35 7.52
C ASN A 18 6.28 6.30 6.50
N TYR A 19 5.30 5.44 6.75
CA TYR A 19 4.08 5.34 5.93
C TYR A 19 2.85 5.63 6.75
N VAL A 20 1.87 6.30 6.13
CA VAL A 20 0.49 6.42 6.61
C VAL A 20 -0.41 5.84 5.54
N VAL A 21 -1.29 4.93 5.92
CA VAL A 21 -2.33 4.38 5.03
C VAL A 21 -3.68 4.92 5.48
N THR A 22 -4.53 5.34 4.55
CA THR A 22 -5.96 5.61 4.82
C THR A 22 -6.82 4.78 3.89
N VAL A 23 -7.90 4.18 4.39
CA VAL A 23 -8.78 3.33 3.58
C VAL A 23 -9.95 4.15 3.04
N LYS A 24 -10.13 4.15 1.72
CA LYS A 24 -11.24 4.81 1.00
C LYS A 24 -12.52 3.97 1.06
N ASP A 25 -12.37 2.66 0.89
CA ASP A 25 -13.46 1.68 0.84
C ASP A 25 -13.05 0.43 1.64
N TRP A 26 -13.54 0.34 2.87
CA TRP A 26 -13.19 -0.76 3.77
C TRP A 26 -13.71 -2.13 3.31
N PRO A 27 -15.00 -2.29 2.92
CA PRO A 27 -15.47 -3.55 2.36
C PRO A 27 -14.66 -4.05 1.16
N ALA A 28 -14.37 -3.18 0.19
CA ALA A 28 -13.63 -3.57 -1.00
C ALA A 28 -12.17 -3.90 -0.68
N PHE A 29 -11.53 -3.09 0.18
CA PHE A 29 -10.18 -3.36 0.67
C PHE A 29 -10.12 -4.72 1.38
N LEU A 30 -11.05 -5.00 2.30
CA LEU A 30 -11.07 -6.25 3.06
C LEU A 30 -11.27 -7.46 2.14
N ASN A 31 -12.12 -7.36 1.13
CA ASN A 31 -12.31 -8.42 0.15
C ASN A 31 -11.03 -8.69 -0.65
N GLU A 32 -10.37 -7.64 -1.16
CA GLU A 32 -9.12 -7.78 -1.90
C GLU A 32 -7.98 -8.29 -1.01
N TYR A 33 -7.91 -7.81 0.24
CA TYR A 33 -6.95 -8.28 1.23
C TYR A 33 -7.14 -9.78 1.49
N ASN A 34 -8.38 -10.24 1.73
CA ASN A 34 -8.66 -11.65 1.96
C ASN A 34 -8.33 -12.52 0.73
N ASN A 35 -8.58 -12.02 -0.48
CA ASN A 35 -8.16 -12.70 -1.70
C ASN A 35 -6.65 -12.82 -1.80
N PHE A 36 -5.91 -11.80 -1.34
CA PHE A 36 -4.45 -11.77 -1.39
C PHE A 36 -3.79 -12.52 -0.23
N SER A 37 -4.32 -12.45 0.98
CA SER A 37 -3.79 -13.09 2.20
C SER A 37 -3.91 -14.61 2.17
N ASN A 38 -4.87 -15.12 1.40
CA ASN A 38 -5.08 -16.55 1.20
C ASN A 38 -4.25 -17.12 0.03
N THR A 39 -3.36 -16.33 -0.58
CA THR A 39 -2.47 -16.82 -1.65
C THR A 39 -1.29 -17.61 -1.08
N THR A 40 -0.80 -18.58 -1.85
CA THR A 40 0.43 -19.29 -1.50
C THR A 40 1.62 -18.35 -1.56
N LEU A 41 2.69 -18.63 -0.80
CA LEU A 41 3.93 -17.83 -0.84
C LEU A 41 4.48 -17.69 -2.28
N ALA A 42 4.35 -18.73 -3.11
CA ALA A 42 4.75 -18.69 -4.51
C ALA A 42 3.90 -17.72 -5.33
N ALA A 43 2.57 -17.70 -5.13
CA ALA A 43 1.67 -16.76 -5.78
C ALA A 43 1.88 -15.31 -5.28
N TYR A 44 2.13 -15.13 -3.99
CA TYR A 44 2.52 -13.84 -3.40
C TYR A 44 3.80 -13.31 -4.04
N ASN A 45 4.86 -14.13 -4.10
CA ASN A 45 6.14 -13.75 -4.69
C ASN A 45 6.01 -13.49 -6.19
N ALA A 46 5.22 -14.28 -6.93
CA ALA A 46 4.97 -14.06 -8.35
C ALA A 46 4.22 -12.75 -8.61
N ALA A 47 3.19 -12.46 -7.82
CA ALA A 47 2.47 -11.19 -7.89
C ALA A 47 3.40 -10.01 -7.54
N TYR A 48 4.23 -10.14 -6.50
CA TYR A 48 5.18 -9.11 -6.12
C TYR A 48 6.26 -8.88 -7.19
N LEU A 49 6.73 -9.94 -7.86
CA LEU A 49 7.66 -9.83 -8.98
C LEU A 49 7.02 -9.16 -10.21
N GLN A 50 5.75 -9.46 -10.51
CA GLN A 50 4.99 -8.82 -11.59
C GLN A 50 4.72 -7.34 -11.30
N LEU A 51 4.27 -7.02 -10.09
CA LEU A 51 4.06 -5.65 -9.62
C LEU A 51 5.38 -4.89 -9.44
N GLY A 52 6.48 -5.63 -9.31
CA GLY A 52 7.82 -5.12 -9.03
C GLY A 52 8.70 -4.89 -10.25
N GLY A 53 8.19 -5.12 -11.47
CA GLY A 53 8.92 -4.93 -12.73
C GLY A 53 10.26 -5.67 -12.81
N GLY A 54 10.44 -6.75 -12.04
CA GLY A 54 11.69 -7.52 -12.04
C GLY A 54 12.83 -7.04 -11.11
N GLY A 55 12.59 -6.13 -10.15
CA GLY A 55 13.49 -6.04 -8.99
C GLY A 55 13.74 -4.69 -8.32
N ASN A 56 13.12 -3.59 -8.75
CA ASN A 56 13.46 -2.25 -8.21
C ASN A 56 12.26 -1.35 -7.88
N VAL A 57 11.04 -1.90 -7.81
CA VAL A 57 9.88 -1.11 -7.37
C VAL A 57 9.89 -0.99 -5.85
N ALA A 58 9.86 0.23 -5.34
CA ALA A 58 9.80 0.49 -3.90
C ALA A 58 8.57 -0.23 -3.29
N PRO A 59 8.67 -0.84 -2.09
CA PRO A 59 7.57 -1.62 -1.51
C PRO A 59 6.22 -0.89 -1.43
N GLY A 60 6.25 0.42 -1.15
CA GLY A 60 5.04 1.26 -1.14
C GLY A 60 4.35 1.40 -2.51
N VAL A 61 5.10 1.29 -3.61
CA VAL A 61 4.55 1.33 -4.98
C VAL A 61 3.86 0.02 -5.33
N SER A 62 4.46 -1.14 -5.01
CA SER A 62 3.80 -2.44 -5.21
C SER A 62 2.52 -2.56 -4.37
N PHE A 63 2.52 -1.99 -3.16
CA PHE A 63 1.32 -1.90 -2.33
C PHE A 63 0.22 -1.02 -2.97
N LEU A 64 0.59 0.13 -3.54
CA LEU A 64 -0.35 0.98 -4.28
C LEU A 64 -0.85 0.35 -5.58
N LEU A 65 -0.03 -0.39 -6.31
CA LEU A 65 -0.47 -1.09 -7.51
C LEU A 65 -1.56 -2.13 -7.18
N LYS A 66 -1.42 -2.82 -6.03
CA LYS A 66 -2.38 -3.84 -5.61
C LYS A 66 -3.64 -3.26 -4.96
N PHE A 67 -3.49 -2.23 -4.11
CA PHE A 67 -4.58 -1.76 -3.25
C PHE A 67 -4.98 -0.30 -3.47
N GLY A 68 -4.29 0.46 -4.31
CA GLY A 68 -4.47 1.91 -4.46
C GLY A 68 -5.86 2.36 -4.91
N ALA A 69 -6.66 1.47 -5.48
CA ALA A 69 -8.09 1.70 -5.73
C ALA A 69 -8.89 1.89 -4.42
N PHE A 70 -8.49 1.22 -3.34
CA PHE A 70 -9.22 1.14 -2.08
C PHE A 70 -8.57 1.92 -0.93
N LEU A 71 -7.35 2.41 -1.11
CA LEU A 71 -6.63 3.18 -0.10
C LEU A 71 -5.86 4.37 -0.68
N ASN A 72 -5.46 5.30 0.19
CA ASN A 72 -4.36 6.22 -0.06
C ASN A 72 -3.16 5.79 0.77
N LEU A 73 -1.97 5.93 0.19
CA LEU A 73 -0.70 5.75 0.88
C LEU A 73 0.04 7.08 0.89
N TYR A 74 0.57 7.47 2.03
CA TYR A 74 1.42 8.63 2.21
C TYR A 74 2.78 8.16 2.73
N LYS A 75 3.85 8.82 2.31
CA LYS A 75 5.22 8.54 2.74
C LYS A 75 5.84 9.80 3.31
N ALA A 76 6.60 9.64 4.39
CA ALA A 76 7.58 10.61 4.87
C ALA A 76 8.98 9.97 4.89
N ASP A 77 10.01 10.80 4.78
CA ASP A 77 11.40 10.37 4.93
C ASP A 77 11.71 10.04 6.41
N PRO A 78 12.77 9.26 6.72
CA PRO A 78 13.01 8.72 8.07
C PRO A 78 13.00 9.77 9.18
N SER A 79 13.40 11.00 8.87
CA SER A 79 13.53 12.12 9.81
C SER A 79 12.47 13.21 9.60
N SER A 80 11.42 12.95 8.82
CA SER A 80 10.38 13.92 8.51
C SER A 80 9.04 13.47 9.07
N ASP A 81 8.28 14.43 9.60
CA ASP A 81 6.87 14.27 9.97
C ASP A 81 5.93 14.77 8.85
N GLU A 82 6.49 15.22 7.73
CA GLU A 82 5.73 15.66 6.56
C GLU A 82 5.40 14.47 5.64
N TYR A 83 4.14 14.05 5.67
CA TYR A 83 3.63 12.96 4.85
C TYR A 83 3.11 13.47 3.50
N MET A 84 3.71 12.98 2.41
CA MET A 84 3.28 13.30 1.05
C MET A 84 2.53 12.12 0.42
N PRO A 85 1.44 12.37 -0.35
CA PRO A 85 0.74 11.31 -1.06
C PRO A 85 1.69 10.57 -2.00
N LEU A 86 1.81 9.27 -1.84
CA LEU A 86 2.53 8.43 -2.79
C LEU A 86 1.59 8.17 -3.98
N LYS A 87 2.06 8.48 -5.19
CA LYS A 87 1.31 8.30 -6.45
C LYS A 87 2.02 7.28 -7.33
N LEU A 88 1.22 6.53 -8.09
CA LEU A 88 1.74 5.74 -9.20
C LEU A 88 2.10 6.72 -10.33
N ASN A 89 3.37 6.82 -10.65
CA ASN A 89 3.84 7.59 -11.80
C ASN A 89 3.87 6.66 -13.02
N GLN A 90 3.68 7.17 -14.25
CA GLN A 90 3.73 6.36 -15.49
C GLN A 90 5.04 5.58 -15.68
N ASN A 91 6.11 5.92 -14.97
CA ASN A 91 7.39 5.21 -15.01
C ASN A 91 7.46 4.00 -14.05
N ASN A 92 6.39 3.73 -13.30
CA ASN A 92 6.32 2.69 -12.28
C ASN A 92 5.13 1.72 -12.50
N ALA A 93 4.51 1.74 -13.68
CA ALA A 93 3.39 0.88 -14.09
C ALA A 93 3.81 -0.05 -15.23
#